data_AF-A0AAN9A0X7-F1
#
_entry.id   AF-A0AAN9A0X7-F1
#
_cell.length_a   1.000
_cell.length_b   1.000
_cell.length_c   1.000
_cell.angle_alpha   90.00
_cell.angle_beta   90.00
_cell.angle_gamma   90.00
#
_symmetry.space_group_name_H-M   'P 1'
#
loop_
_entity.id
_entity.type
_entity.pdbx_description
1 polymer ?
#
loop_
_entity_poly.entity_id
_entity_poly.type
_entity_poly.pdbx_seq_one_letter_code
_entity_poly.pdbx_strand_id
1 'polypeptide(L)'
;MFHCFHTVCHQCVVQLIQNNNRRCPICRIAFRAYNAEDVTKNFLAVKLLRYIQCSDSTVGSAKRFKKSENDVHSVISDFNCTDSAIQVKSDEFDAGVTDADYSSIESAEKKTGIKENFIFITQRDLNKLDIETKKHTSLGGCICHEENLIRNEALFKTYEALAQIKKTAQELIMIQNRLNHTPLTVENEQDYISRPISSKPRPNAKDNQKLSEISEDSTEMDRKFDECIENILKLATVGEKTLRPLKQNVDLISKWPHVIKGKTFASHEINGQVEYAKLSCTGDGKLCLHYFSERKLPPDTCIIQTEDLMNSIRTSSLAFLELGIGNSTLGRMYIRLLPGTAETEQFKGLCTGELGKCYLNTNILRVKSKGNIQEHVLFGDYENNDGSGGKALFPGAGMWTGDYKIPWQEGVLEGLQFDGYSKAAQFYINTRNNPGNVVNPSLGRVEEGLQILTRAIEQFANIMDIRIIDCGIVLSYVLDCNNGHTKE
;
A
#
# COMPACT_ATOMS: atom_id res chain seq x y z
N MET A 1 -22.71 12.40 -3.43
CA MET A 1 -21.59 11.73 -4.11
C MET A 1 -22.12 11.30 -5.46
N PHE A 2 -21.56 11.86 -6.52
CA PHE A 2 -21.88 11.43 -7.88
C PHE A 2 -21.25 10.07 -8.16
N HIS A 3 -21.62 9.41 -9.27
CA HIS A 3 -20.97 8.16 -9.71
C HIS A 3 -19.47 8.31 -10.00
N CYS A 4 -19.01 9.55 -10.21
CA CYS A 4 -17.60 9.90 -10.34
C CYS A 4 -16.90 10.17 -9.01
N PHE A 5 -17.50 9.82 -7.87
CA PHE A 5 -16.98 9.94 -6.50
C PHE A 5 -16.73 11.37 -5.98
N HIS A 6 -16.84 12.39 -6.83
CA HIS A 6 -16.80 13.78 -6.40
C HIS A 6 -17.96 14.12 -5.46
N THR A 7 -17.60 14.81 -4.36
CA THR A 7 -18.54 15.34 -3.39
C THR A 7 -18.85 16.80 -3.69
N VAL A 8 -20.13 17.16 -3.60
CA VAL A 8 -20.60 18.53 -3.72
C VAL A 8 -21.63 18.80 -2.62
N CYS A 9 -21.81 20.07 -2.28
CA CYS A 9 -22.79 20.47 -1.29
C CYS A 9 -24.23 20.16 -1.74
N HIS A 10 -25.16 19.95 -0.81
CA HIS A 10 -26.56 19.69 -1.13
C HIS A 10 -27.16 20.79 -2.02
N GLN A 11 -26.92 22.07 -1.66
CA GLN A 11 -27.40 23.21 -2.42
C GLN A 11 -26.86 23.24 -3.86
N CYS A 12 -25.62 22.78 -4.04
CA CYS A 12 -24.95 22.68 -5.33
C CYS A 12 -25.63 21.63 -6.21
N VAL A 13 -26.01 20.47 -5.63
CA VAL A 13 -26.78 19.43 -6.34
C VAL A 13 -28.16 19.96 -6.74
N VAL A 14 -28.86 20.63 -5.83
CA VAL A 14 -30.17 21.25 -6.11
C VAL A 14 -30.07 22.20 -7.30
N GLN A 15 -29.08 23.09 -7.33
CA GLN A 15 -28.87 24.03 -8.43
C GLN A 15 -28.54 23.32 -9.76
N LEU A 16 -27.70 22.29 -9.74
CA LEU A 16 -27.36 21.50 -10.93
C LEU A 16 -28.60 20.82 -11.52
N ILE A 17 -29.47 20.27 -10.69
CA ILE A 17 -30.72 19.63 -11.12
C ILE A 17 -31.71 20.66 -11.64
N GLN A 18 -31.93 21.77 -10.93
CA GLN A 18 -32.86 22.84 -11.31
C GLN A 18 -32.48 23.51 -12.63
N ASN A 19 -31.19 23.70 -12.88
CA ASN A 19 -30.69 24.28 -14.12
C ASN A 19 -30.60 23.27 -15.28
N ASN A 20 -31.12 22.05 -15.10
CA ASN A 20 -30.96 20.94 -16.04
C ASN A 20 -29.50 20.64 -16.43
N ASN A 21 -28.54 21.00 -15.57
CA ASN A 21 -27.12 20.77 -15.74
C ASN A 21 -26.69 19.55 -14.91
N ARG A 22 -27.17 18.37 -15.31
CA ARG A 22 -26.93 17.09 -14.61
C ARG A 22 -25.54 16.52 -14.86
N ARG A 23 -24.51 17.36 -14.74
CA ARG A 23 -23.09 16.99 -14.88
C ARG A 23 -22.32 17.38 -13.63
N CYS A 24 -21.41 16.53 -13.19
CA CYS A 24 -20.51 16.84 -12.08
C CYS A 24 -19.76 18.15 -12.37
N PRO A 25 -19.71 19.12 -11.45
CA PRO A 25 -19.03 20.39 -11.70
C PRO A 25 -17.51 20.23 -11.80
N ILE A 26 -16.94 19.14 -11.26
CA ILE A 26 -15.50 18.86 -11.24
C ILE A 26 -15.09 18.11 -12.52
N CYS A 27 -15.63 16.92 -12.78
CA CYS A 27 -15.20 16.09 -13.93
C CYS A 27 -16.17 16.08 -15.11
N ARG A 28 -17.30 16.80 -15.04
CA ARG A 28 -18.33 16.90 -16.11
C ARG A 28 -19.04 15.59 -16.48
N ILE A 29 -18.79 14.48 -15.77
CA ILE A 29 -19.51 13.22 -15.92
C ILE A 29 -21.01 13.44 -15.60
N ALA A 30 -21.88 12.97 -16.49
CA ALA A 30 -23.32 13.06 -16.32
C ALA A 30 -23.80 12.16 -15.16
N PHE A 31 -24.82 12.60 -14.44
CA PHE A 31 -25.45 11.81 -13.37
C PHE A 31 -26.97 11.74 -13.54
N ARG A 32 -27.57 10.64 -13.09
CA ARG A 32 -29.02 10.43 -13.12
C ARG A 32 -29.59 10.62 -11.71
N ALA A 33 -29.98 11.85 -11.40
CA ALA A 33 -30.73 12.20 -10.19
C ALA A 33 -31.83 13.19 -10.59
N TYR A 34 -33.02 13.03 -10.03
CA TYR A 34 -34.16 13.91 -10.23
C TYR A 34 -34.35 14.84 -9.03
N ASN A 35 -33.84 14.43 -7.88
CA ASN A 35 -33.90 15.09 -6.59
C ASN A 35 -32.48 15.15 -6.00
N ALA A 36 -32.20 16.10 -5.12
CA ALA A 36 -30.88 16.14 -4.47
C ALA A 36 -30.69 14.96 -3.50
N GLU A 37 -31.78 14.42 -2.99
CA GLU A 37 -31.86 13.24 -2.13
C GLU A 37 -31.44 11.95 -2.85
N ASP A 38 -31.58 11.89 -4.18
CA ASP A 38 -31.17 10.72 -4.98
C ASP A 38 -29.64 10.59 -5.08
N VAL A 39 -28.91 11.64 -4.73
CA VAL A 39 -27.45 11.66 -4.79
C VAL A 39 -26.89 11.13 -3.46
N THR A 40 -26.14 10.02 -3.53
CA THR A 40 -25.60 9.31 -2.35
C THR A 40 -24.91 10.26 -1.37
N LYS A 41 -25.38 10.34 -0.12
CA LYS A 41 -24.77 11.23 0.89
C LYS A 41 -23.38 10.71 1.28
N ASN A 42 -22.35 11.56 1.21
CA ASN A 42 -21.04 11.24 1.80
C ASN A 42 -21.03 11.73 3.25
N PHE A 43 -21.43 10.84 4.17
CA PHE A 43 -21.50 11.15 5.60
C PHE A 43 -20.14 11.49 6.22
N LEU A 44 -19.04 11.05 5.60
CA LEU A 44 -17.67 11.34 6.02
C LEU A 44 -17.33 12.82 5.86
N ALA A 45 -17.62 13.38 4.68
CA ALA A 45 -17.42 14.82 4.41
C ALA A 45 -18.27 15.71 5.32
N VAL A 46 -19.51 15.32 5.59
CA VAL A 46 -20.43 16.04 6.50
C VAL A 46 -19.89 16.03 7.94
N LYS A 47 -19.33 14.91 8.40
CA LYS A 47 -18.73 14.80 9.73
C LYS A 47 -17.42 15.60 9.84
N LEU A 48 -16.58 15.59 8.80
CA LEU A 48 -15.33 16.36 8.75
C LEU A 48 -15.58 17.87 8.80
N LEU A 49 -16.59 18.36 8.07
CA LEU A 49 -16.98 19.78 8.12
C LEU A 49 -17.49 20.19 9.50
N ARG A 50 -18.25 19.33 10.19
CA ARG A 50 -18.67 19.58 11.58
C ARG A 50 -17.49 19.60 12.55
N TYR A 51 -16.50 18.74 12.33
CA TYR A 51 -15.28 18.72 13.14
C TYR A 51 -14.46 20.01 12.97
N ILE A 52 -14.32 20.50 11.74
CA ILE A 52 -13.63 21.76 11.41
C ILE A 52 -14.38 22.97 11.99
N GLN A 53 -15.71 22.99 11.91
CA GLN A 53 -16.54 24.06 12.46
C GLN A 53 -16.48 24.12 14.01
N CYS A 54 -16.17 23.01 14.68
CA CYS A 54 -15.92 22.99 16.12
C CYS A 54 -14.50 23.45 16.50
N SER A 55 -13.55 23.52 15.57
CA SER A 55 -12.16 23.92 15.85
C SER A 55 -11.87 25.42 15.75
N ASP A 56 -12.83 26.24 15.30
CA ASP A 56 -12.60 27.66 14.95
C ASP A 56 -12.99 28.69 16.04
N SER A 57 -13.25 28.30 17.30
CA SER A 57 -13.38 29.28 18.38
C SER A 57 -12.02 29.62 19.02
N THR A 58 -11.58 30.87 18.84
CA THR A 58 -10.25 31.43 19.18
C THR A 58 -10.01 31.73 20.67
N VAL A 59 -8.75 31.55 21.11
CA VAL A 59 -7.90 32.41 21.99
C VAL A 59 -6.91 31.57 22.83
N GLY A 60 -5.59 31.86 22.72
CA GLY A 60 -4.60 31.58 23.77
C GLY A 60 -3.30 30.84 23.35
N SER A 61 -2.27 31.59 22.97
CA SER A 61 -0.96 31.10 22.47
C SER A 61 -0.08 30.36 23.49
N ALA A 62 -0.40 30.40 24.79
CA ALA A 62 0.35 29.68 25.83
C ALA A 62 -0.08 28.20 25.96
N LYS A 63 -1.32 27.85 25.57
CA LYS A 63 -1.78 26.45 25.52
C LYS A 63 -1.18 25.67 24.35
N ARG A 64 -0.67 26.36 23.31
CA ARG A 64 -0.04 25.72 22.14
C ARG A 64 1.27 25.00 22.49
N PHE A 65 2.13 25.60 23.31
CA PHE A 65 3.41 24.97 23.68
C PHE A 65 3.22 23.70 24.51
N LYS A 66 2.33 23.74 25.50
CA LYS A 66 2.02 22.59 26.36
C LYS A 66 1.27 21.47 25.63
N LYS A 67 0.49 21.83 24.60
CA LYS A 67 -0.18 20.86 23.73
C LYS A 67 0.83 20.16 22.80
N SER A 68 1.73 20.91 22.15
CA SER A 68 2.79 20.30 21.33
C SER A 68 3.74 19.42 22.16
N GLU A 69 4.05 19.81 23.40
CA GLU A 69 4.82 19.01 24.35
C GLU A 69 4.10 17.69 24.71
N ASN A 70 2.80 17.77 25.02
CA ASN A 70 1.99 16.58 25.30
C ASN A 70 1.80 15.68 24.07
N ASP A 71 1.69 16.26 22.87
CA ASP A 71 1.54 15.52 21.61
C ASP A 71 2.85 14.78 21.28
N VAL A 72 4.02 15.41 21.50
CA VAL A 72 5.34 14.76 21.35
C VAL A 72 5.53 13.65 22.38
N HIS A 73 5.18 13.89 23.65
CA HIS A 73 5.26 12.87 24.70
C HIS A 73 4.28 11.70 24.49
N SER A 74 3.07 11.96 23.98
CA SER A 74 2.12 10.91 23.60
C SER A 74 2.67 10.05 22.47
N VAL A 75 3.25 10.66 21.44
CA VAL A 75 3.86 9.95 20.32
C VAL A 75 5.03 9.09 20.81
N ILE A 76 5.92 9.62 21.67
CA ILE A 76 7.02 8.85 22.27
C ILE A 76 6.51 7.69 23.14
N SER A 77 5.45 7.90 23.92
CA SER A 77 4.82 6.86 24.75
C SER A 77 4.20 5.75 23.90
N ASP A 78 3.50 6.11 22.82
CA ASP A 78 2.92 5.15 21.89
C ASP A 78 4.02 4.34 21.18
N PHE A 79 5.14 4.98 20.82
CA PHE A 79 6.30 4.29 20.25
C PHE A 79 6.95 3.29 21.22
N ASN A 80 7.15 3.67 22.50
CA ASN A 80 7.74 2.77 23.51
C ASN A 80 6.82 1.57 23.83
N CYS A 81 5.50 1.77 23.77
CA CYS A 81 4.53 0.69 23.93
C CYS A 81 4.58 -0.31 22.75
N THR A 82 4.83 0.19 21.54
CA THR A 82 4.97 -0.62 20.32
C THR A 82 6.31 -1.40 20.31
N ASP A 83 7.41 -0.79 20.75
CA ASP A 83 8.73 -1.44 20.92
C ASP A 83 8.63 -2.63 21.88
N SER A 84 7.92 -2.45 22.99
CA SER A 84 7.72 -3.51 24.00
C SER A 84 6.87 -4.67 23.48
N ALA A 85 5.81 -4.39 22.72
CA ALA A 85 4.95 -5.41 22.14
C ALA A 85 5.63 -6.22 21.01
N ILE A 86 6.58 -5.61 20.31
CA ILE A 86 7.38 -6.29 19.27
C ILE A 86 8.47 -7.14 19.91
N GLN A 87 9.13 -6.65 20.97
CA GLN A 87 10.14 -7.42 21.71
C GLN A 87 9.55 -8.72 22.30
N VAL A 88 8.37 -8.64 22.93
CA VAL A 88 7.65 -9.81 23.46
C VAL A 88 7.38 -10.86 22.38
N LYS A 89 7.00 -10.43 21.16
CA LYS A 89 6.75 -11.36 20.05
C LYS A 89 8.02 -11.95 19.43
N SER A 90 9.14 -11.22 19.48
CA SER A 90 10.45 -11.75 19.08
C SER A 90 10.90 -12.84 20.05
N ASP A 91 10.77 -12.58 21.35
CA ASP A 91 11.19 -13.53 22.40
C ASP A 91 10.30 -14.80 22.40
N GLU A 92 8.99 -14.66 22.13
CA GLU A 92 8.08 -15.81 21.93
C GLU A 92 8.41 -16.64 20.68
N PHE A 93 8.89 -16.00 19.62
CA PHE A 93 9.31 -16.66 18.38
C PHE A 93 10.62 -17.43 18.58
N ASP A 94 11.60 -16.83 19.26
CA ASP A 94 12.88 -17.46 19.57
C ASP A 94 12.73 -18.67 20.52
N ALA A 95 11.81 -18.58 21.49
CA ALA A 95 11.48 -19.70 22.38
C ALA A 95 10.75 -20.86 21.65
N GLY A 96 9.96 -20.55 20.61
CA GLY A 96 9.26 -21.57 19.81
C GLY A 96 10.19 -22.34 18.85
N VAL A 97 11.34 -21.75 18.48
CA VAL A 97 12.33 -22.35 17.58
C VAL A 97 13.28 -23.31 18.33
N THR A 98 13.47 -23.16 19.64
CA THR A 98 14.38 -24.03 20.41
C THR A 98 13.80 -25.40 20.77
N ASP A 99 12.47 -25.54 20.80
CA ASP A 99 11.80 -26.78 21.26
C ASP A 99 11.32 -27.69 20.11
N ALA A 100 11.38 -27.23 18.86
CA ALA A 100 10.99 -28.02 17.69
C ALA A 100 12.22 -28.52 16.90
N ASP A 101 12.27 -29.84 16.74
CA ASP A 101 12.90 -30.56 15.60
C ASP A 101 14.40 -30.88 15.61
N TYR A 102 14.88 -31.55 16.66
CA TYR A 102 15.96 -32.55 16.49
C TYR A 102 15.42 -33.98 16.24
N SER A 103 14.27 -34.35 16.80
CA SER A 103 13.71 -35.70 16.70
C SER A 103 13.01 -36.00 15.37
N SER A 104 12.48 -34.97 14.69
CA SER A 104 11.79 -35.11 13.41
C SER A 104 12.74 -35.35 12.23
N ILE A 105 13.98 -34.86 12.33
CA ILE A 105 15.02 -35.00 11.31
C ILE A 105 15.58 -36.43 11.28
N GLU A 106 15.87 -37.00 12.44
CA GLU A 106 16.40 -38.36 12.56
C GLU A 106 15.37 -39.42 12.08
N SER A 107 14.07 -39.12 12.22
CA SER A 107 12.97 -39.96 11.71
C SER A 107 12.82 -39.86 10.19
N ALA A 108 13.10 -38.70 9.60
CA ALA A 108 13.07 -38.49 8.15
C ALA A 108 14.25 -39.17 7.43
N GLU A 109 15.46 -39.07 7.97
CA GLU A 109 16.67 -39.72 7.41
C GLU A 109 16.57 -41.25 7.37
N LYS A 110 15.96 -41.84 8.40
CA LYS A 110 15.74 -43.29 8.49
C LYS A 110 14.72 -43.81 7.47
N LYS A 111 13.81 -42.95 6.99
CA LYS A 111 12.68 -43.34 6.16
C LYS A 111 12.96 -43.19 4.67
N THR A 112 13.88 -42.31 4.29
CA THR A 112 14.16 -41.99 2.88
C THR A 112 15.46 -42.60 2.37
N GLY A 113 16.42 -42.97 3.23
CA GLY A 113 17.70 -43.57 2.82
C GLY A 113 18.59 -42.64 2.01
N ILE A 114 18.25 -41.35 1.93
CA ILE A 114 18.99 -40.32 1.23
C ILE A 114 19.83 -39.55 2.26
N LYS A 115 21.16 -39.71 2.20
CA LYS A 115 22.10 -38.80 2.89
C LYS A 115 22.28 -37.56 2.03
N GLU A 116 21.41 -36.57 2.19
CA GLU A 116 21.66 -35.23 1.67
C GLU A 116 22.59 -34.49 2.64
N ASN A 117 23.70 -33.96 2.11
CA ASN A 117 24.64 -33.14 2.87
C ASN A 117 24.01 -31.78 3.17
N PHE A 118 23.21 -31.68 4.24
CA PHE A 118 22.84 -30.39 4.81
C PHE A 118 24.02 -29.85 5.62
N ILE A 119 24.68 -28.81 5.09
CA ILE A 119 25.59 -27.99 5.89
C ILE A 119 24.71 -27.05 6.71
N PHE A 120 24.53 -27.36 7.99
CA PHE A 120 23.92 -26.43 8.94
C PHE A 120 24.94 -25.36 9.31
N ILE A 121 24.70 -24.12 8.87
CA ILE A 121 25.45 -22.95 9.31
C ILE A 121 24.77 -22.44 10.58
N THR A 122 25.44 -22.55 11.72
CA THR A 122 24.92 -22.01 12.97
C THR A 122 25.08 -20.49 13.01
N GLN A 123 24.34 -19.78 13.88
CA GLN A 123 24.56 -18.34 14.11
C GLN A 123 26.02 -18.03 14.51
N ARG A 124 26.72 -18.99 15.11
CA ARG A 124 28.15 -18.92 15.43
C ARG A 124 29.04 -18.97 14.18
N ASP A 125 28.61 -19.68 13.13
CA ASP A 125 29.32 -19.78 11.85
C ASP A 125 29.04 -18.56 10.96
N LEU A 126 27.83 -17.99 11.03
CA LEU A 126 27.51 -16.70 10.42
C LEU A 126 28.36 -15.56 10.99
N ASN A 127 28.57 -15.55 12.31
CA ASN A 127 29.43 -14.57 12.97
C ASN A 127 30.93 -14.75 12.62
N LYS A 128 31.35 -15.91 12.09
CA LYS A 128 32.70 -16.13 11.56
C LYS A 128 32.83 -15.69 10.10
N LEU A 129 31.77 -15.79 9.31
CA LEU A 129 31.72 -15.37 7.90
C LEU A 129 31.80 -13.85 7.71
N ASP A 130 31.42 -13.08 8.73
CA ASP A 130 31.52 -11.61 8.75
C ASP A 130 32.98 -11.09 8.86
N ILE A 131 33.93 -11.98 9.19
CA ILE A 131 35.35 -11.64 9.30
C ILE A 131 36.10 -11.91 7.97
N GLU A 132 35.55 -12.70 7.04
CA GLU A 132 36.29 -13.14 5.83
C GLU A 132 35.66 -12.80 4.47
N THR A 133 34.52 -12.10 4.40
CA THR A 133 33.90 -11.71 3.12
C THR A 133 34.53 -10.46 2.47
N LYS A 134 35.83 -10.56 2.18
CA LYS A 134 36.49 -9.91 1.02
C LYS A 134 37.20 -10.96 0.18
N LYS A 135 36.45 -11.90 -0.41
CA LYS A 135 36.72 -12.60 -1.67
C LYS A 135 35.74 -13.77 -1.84
N HIS A 136 35.26 -13.93 -3.07
CA HIS A 136 34.41 -15.03 -3.59
C HIS A 136 32.89 -14.86 -3.47
N THR A 137 32.31 -14.28 -4.52
CA THR A 137 30.92 -14.44 -4.94
C THR A 137 30.83 -15.57 -5.97
N SER A 138 30.21 -16.69 -5.59
CA SER A 138 29.41 -17.55 -6.49
C SER A 138 28.90 -18.77 -5.72
N LEU A 139 27.62 -18.82 -5.37
CA LEU A 139 26.80 -20.04 -5.29
C LEU A 139 25.32 -19.66 -5.16
N GLY A 140 24.47 -20.39 -5.89
CA GLY A 140 23.09 -20.04 -6.25
C GLY A 140 22.11 -19.98 -5.08
N GLY A 141 21.18 -19.02 -5.17
CA GLY A 141 20.20 -18.68 -4.14
C GLY A 141 18.92 -19.50 -4.20
N CYS A 142 18.47 -19.93 -3.02
CA CYS A 142 17.15 -20.48 -2.75
C CYS A 142 16.13 -19.32 -2.58
N ILE A 143 14.93 -19.48 -3.15
CA ILE A 143 13.90 -18.42 -3.30
C ILE A 143 13.34 -17.92 -1.96
N CYS A 144 13.39 -18.72 -0.90
CA CYS A 144 12.95 -18.32 0.45
C CYS A 144 13.86 -17.28 1.13
N HIS A 145 15.03 -16.97 0.56
CA HIS A 145 15.96 -15.99 1.13
C HIS A 145 15.65 -14.55 0.68
N GLU A 146 15.02 -14.36 -0.47
CA GLU A 146 14.84 -13.06 -1.12
C GLU A 146 13.65 -12.28 -0.54
N GLU A 147 12.54 -12.96 -0.20
CA GLU A 147 11.38 -12.34 0.46
C GLU A 147 11.69 -11.90 1.90
N ASN A 148 12.52 -12.68 2.62
CA ASN A 148 13.02 -12.30 3.94
C ASN A 148 13.98 -11.10 3.85
N LEU A 149 14.79 -10.99 2.79
CA LEU A 149 15.66 -9.84 2.57
C LEU A 149 14.86 -8.55 2.36
N ILE A 150 13.79 -8.58 1.57
CA ILE A 150 12.95 -7.41 1.28
C ILE A 150 12.18 -6.94 2.52
N ARG A 151 11.63 -7.88 3.32
CA ARG A 151 11.00 -7.54 4.62
C ARG A 151 12.01 -6.93 5.57
N ASN A 152 13.21 -7.50 5.65
CA ASN A 152 14.28 -6.98 6.48
C ASN A 152 14.75 -5.60 6.01
N GLU A 153 14.77 -5.32 4.70
CA GLU A 153 15.17 -4.00 4.18
C GLU A 153 14.16 -2.91 4.54
N ALA A 154 12.85 -3.17 4.41
CA ALA A 154 11.82 -2.21 4.80
C ALA A 154 11.79 -1.98 6.33
N LEU A 155 11.94 -3.06 7.11
CA LEU A 155 12.05 -3.00 8.57
C LEU A 155 13.30 -2.24 9.00
N PHE A 156 14.44 -2.51 8.35
CA PHE A 156 15.73 -1.84 8.61
C PHE A 156 15.68 -0.36 8.28
N LYS A 157 15.13 0.03 7.13
CA LYS A 157 14.89 1.45 6.78
C LYS A 157 13.98 2.15 7.80
N THR A 158 13.01 1.42 8.35
CA THR A 158 12.13 1.93 9.42
C THR A 158 12.89 2.12 10.73
N TYR A 159 13.75 1.16 11.12
CA TYR A 159 14.62 1.29 12.29
C TYR A 159 15.65 2.41 12.15
N GLU A 160 16.27 2.58 10.97
CA GLU A 160 17.17 3.69 10.68
C GLU A 160 16.46 5.04 10.77
N ALA A 161 15.24 5.15 10.21
CA ALA A 161 14.43 6.37 10.32
C ALA A 161 14.07 6.66 11.79
N LEU A 162 13.71 5.65 12.58
CA LEU A 162 13.41 5.79 14.01
C LEU A 162 14.64 6.19 14.83
N ALA A 163 15.80 5.59 14.55
CA ALA A 163 17.06 5.96 15.20
C ALA A 163 17.45 7.42 14.89
N GLN A 164 17.25 7.84 13.65
CA GLN A 164 17.50 9.23 13.23
C GLN A 164 16.53 10.21 13.90
N ILE A 165 15.24 9.87 14.02
CA ILE A 165 14.26 10.67 14.76
C ILE A 165 14.66 10.79 16.24
N LYS A 166 15.03 9.68 16.89
CA LYS A 166 15.48 9.69 18.30
C LYS A 166 16.71 10.58 18.49
N LYS A 167 17.69 10.52 17.57
CA LYS A 167 18.88 11.37 17.59
C LYS A 167 18.53 12.86 17.41
N THR A 168 17.73 13.21 16.41
CA THR A 168 17.34 14.61 16.17
C THR A 168 16.49 15.17 17.32
N ALA A 169 15.64 14.37 17.95
CA ALA A 169 14.90 14.77 19.14
C ALA A 169 15.83 15.07 20.33
N GLN A 170 16.89 14.29 20.54
CA GLN A 170 17.90 14.56 21.56
C GLN A 170 18.68 15.85 21.28
N GLU A 171 19.02 16.12 20.02
CA GLU A 171 19.65 17.37 19.60
C GLU A 171 18.76 18.59 19.90
N LEU A 172 17.46 18.50 19.63
CA LEU A 172 16.49 19.54 19.97
C LEU A 172 16.39 19.79 21.49
N ILE A 173 16.38 18.73 22.30
CA ILE A 173 16.39 18.84 23.76
C ILE A 173 17.67 19.57 24.23
N MET A 174 18.82 19.26 23.64
CA MET A 174 20.08 19.94 23.96
C MET A 174 20.08 21.42 23.56
N ILE A 175 19.53 21.77 22.39
CA ILE A 175 19.39 23.16 21.94
C ILE A 175 18.46 23.92 22.89
N GLN A 176 17.30 23.34 23.23
CA GLN A 176 16.34 23.95 24.15
C GLN A 176 16.95 24.19 25.54
N ASN A 177 17.72 23.23 26.07
CA ASN A 177 18.38 23.39 27.35
C ASN A 177 19.43 24.52 27.31
N ARG A 178 20.16 24.69 26.20
CA ARG A 178 21.09 25.82 26.03
C ARG A 178 20.37 27.16 25.99
N LEU A 179 19.25 27.25 25.28
CA LEU A 179 18.41 28.46 25.24
C LEU A 179 17.87 28.81 26.64
N ASN A 180 17.41 27.82 27.40
CA ASN A 180 16.89 28.01 28.76
C ASN A 180 17.96 28.40 29.80
N HIS A 181 19.23 28.04 29.56
CA HIS A 181 20.35 28.32 30.47
C HIS A 181 21.19 29.52 30.06
N THR A 182 20.84 30.24 28.99
CA THR A 182 21.50 31.50 28.64
C THR A 182 20.95 32.58 29.57
N PRO A 183 21.74 33.11 30.52
CA PRO A 183 21.25 34.10 31.46
C PRO A 183 20.90 35.37 30.69
N LEU A 184 19.62 35.71 30.65
CA LEU A 184 19.16 37.03 30.27
C LEU A 184 19.73 38.01 31.30
N THR A 185 20.87 38.64 31.00
CA THR A 185 21.31 39.82 31.74
C THR A 185 20.39 40.98 31.39
N VAL A 186 19.18 40.95 31.94
CA VAL A 186 18.37 42.15 32.13
C VAL A 186 18.99 42.82 33.36
N GLU A 187 19.99 43.69 33.13
CA GLU A 187 20.38 44.63 34.18
C GLU A 187 19.15 45.48 34.52
N ASN A 188 18.77 45.41 35.79
CA ASN A 188 17.65 46.09 36.42
C ASN A 188 17.49 47.55 35.95
N GLU A 189 16.48 47.82 35.13
CA GLU A 189 16.05 49.17 34.75
C GLU A 189 15.25 49.89 35.88
N GLN A 190 15.19 49.35 37.09
CA GLN A 190 14.41 49.92 38.20
C GLN A 190 15.18 50.84 39.16
N ASP A 191 16.49 51.04 39.00
CA ASP A 191 17.28 51.96 39.84
C ASP A 191 17.64 53.30 39.16
N TYR A 192 17.01 53.62 38.02
CA TYR A 192 17.36 54.80 37.20
C TYR A 192 16.36 55.97 37.23
N ILE A 193 15.49 56.03 38.25
CA ILE A 193 14.66 57.22 38.51
C ILE A 193 15.01 57.76 39.90
N SER A 194 16.14 58.48 40.01
CA SER A 194 16.44 59.55 41.00
C SER A 194 17.95 59.86 41.11
N ARG A 195 18.63 60.15 39.99
CA ARG A 195 19.93 60.85 40.04
C ARG A 195 20.01 61.93 38.97
N PRO A 196 20.52 63.14 39.29
CA PRO A 196 20.66 64.21 38.32
C PRO A 196 21.79 63.90 37.33
N ILE A 197 21.58 64.41 36.12
CA ILE A 197 22.41 64.28 34.93
C ILE A 197 23.87 64.63 35.24
N SER A 198 24.72 63.61 35.25
CA SER A 198 26.17 63.73 35.12
C SER A 198 26.62 62.74 34.06
N SER A 199 27.38 63.26 33.09
CA SER A 199 27.88 62.61 31.88
C SER A 199 28.36 61.17 32.11
N LYS A 200 27.61 60.19 31.59
CA LYS A 200 28.10 58.81 31.45
C LYS A 200 28.93 58.68 30.15
N PRO A 201 29.99 57.87 30.15
CA PRO A 201 30.81 57.63 28.96
C PRO A 201 30.02 56.83 27.91
N ARG A 202 30.29 57.10 26.63
CA ARG A 202 29.81 56.26 25.52
C ARG A 202 30.25 54.81 25.74
N PRO A 203 29.40 53.81 25.48
CA PRO A 203 29.79 52.41 25.54
C PRO A 203 31.00 52.19 24.63
N ASN A 204 31.99 51.47 25.15
CA ASN A 204 33.25 51.28 24.47
C ASN A 204 33.02 50.34 23.28
N ALA A 205 33.72 50.54 22.16
CA ALA A 205 33.48 49.78 20.91
C ALA A 205 33.57 48.24 21.06
N LYS A 206 34.21 47.76 22.14
CA LYS A 206 34.29 46.32 22.49
C LYS A 206 32.95 45.73 22.98
N ASP A 207 32.07 46.52 23.59
CA ASP A 207 30.80 46.01 24.11
C ASP A 207 29.78 45.78 22.99
N ASN A 208 29.84 46.61 21.94
CA ASN A 208 29.02 46.43 20.73
C ASN A 208 29.45 45.22 19.90
N GLN A 209 30.74 44.87 19.90
CA GLN A 209 31.24 43.67 19.21
C GLN A 209 30.74 42.38 19.88
N LYS A 210 30.64 42.37 21.22
CA LYS A 210 30.13 41.22 21.97
C LYS A 210 28.61 41.03 21.79
N LEU A 211 27.85 42.12 21.63
CA LEU A 211 26.42 42.06 21.33
C LEU A 211 26.12 41.58 19.90
N SER A 212 26.96 41.93 18.91
CA SER A 212 26.81 41.40 17.55
C SER A 212 27.12 39.90 17.46
N GLU A 213 28.12 39.41 18.20
CA GLU A 213 28.45 37.98 18.25
C GLU A 213 27.33 37.15 18.90
N ILE A 214 26.66 37.66 19.94
CA ILE A 214 25.51 36.99 20.58
C ILE A 214 24.28 36.96 19.65
N SER A 215 24.09 38.01 18.84
CA SER A 215 23.00 38.11 17.85
C SER A 215 23.17 37.10 16.72
N GLU A 216 24.39 36.92 16.21
CA GLU A 216 24.68 35.94 15.15
C GLU A 216 24.51 34.50 15.64
N ASP A 217 24.91 34.19 16.88
CA ASP A 217 24.73 32.87 17.50
C ASP A 217 23.26 32.50 17.74
N SER A 218 22.41 33.48 18.06
CA SER A 218 20.96 33.24 18.21
C SER A 218 20.32 32.89 16.86
N THR A 219 20.68 33.61 15.81
CA THR A 219 20.09 33.43 14.47
C THR A 219 20.47 32.08 13.87
N GLU A 220 21.71 31.64 14.10
CA GLU A 220 22.19 30.31 13.67
C GLU A 220 21.57 29.16 14.48
N MET A 221 21.26 29.38 15.77
CA MET A 221 20.52 28.41 16.58
C MET A 221 19.07 28.24 16.11
N ASP A 222 18.38 29.34 15.82
CA ASP A 222 17.01 29.30 15.30
C ASP A 222 16.95 28.57 13.94
N ARG A 223 17.92 28.84 13.06
CA ARG A 223 18.06 28.13 11.78
C ARG A 223 18.24 26.62 11.96
N LYS A 224 19.09 26.20 12.91
CA LYS A 224 19.31 24.78 13.23
C LYS A 224 18.08 24.11 13.84
N PHE A 225 17.31 24.86 14.63
CA PHE A 225 16.07 24.38 15.22
C PHE A 225 15.00 24.12 14.14
N ASP A 226 14.82 25.05 13.21
CA ASP A 226 13.89 24.90 12.08
C ASP A 226 14.29 23.74 11.14
N GLU A 227 15.59 23.59 10.85
CA GLU A 227 16.12 22.48 10.05
C GLU A 227 15.86 21.12 10.71
N CYS A 228 16.00 21.03 12.04
CA CYS A 228 15.68 19.81 12.79
C CYS A 228 14.18 19.50 12.75
N ILE A 229 13.30 20.51 12.88
CA ILE A 229 11.85 20.33 12.78
C ILE A 229 11.46 19.82 11.38
N GLU A 230 11.98 20.42 10.32
CA GLU A 230 11.72 19.96 8.96
C GLU A 230 12.15 18.49 8.75
N ASN A 231 13.32 18.11 9.26
CA ASN A 231 13.82 16.74 9.14
C ASN A 231 12.93 15.75 9.90
N ILE A 232 12.47 16.11 11.11
CA ILE A 232 11.50 15.29 11.86
C ILE A 232 10.18 15.17 11.09
N LEU A 233 9.66 16.24 10.52
CA LEU A 233 8.41 16.21 9.75
C LEU A 233 8.53 15.36 8.48
N LYS A 234 9.67 15.43 7.78
CA LYS A 234 9.97 14.58 6.60
C LYS A 234 10.01 13.11 7.00
N LEU A 235 10.72 12.77 8.07
CA LEU A 235 10.84 11.39 8.57
C LEU A 235 9.50 10.86 9.12
N ALA A 236 8.74 11.69 9.84
CA ALA A 236 7.41 11.35 10.32
C ALA A 236 6.43 11.11 9.16
N THR A 237 6.52 11.87 8.06
CA THR A 237 5.70 11.66 6.86
C THR A 237 6.03 10.33 6.18
N VAL A 238 7.31 9.94 6.12
CA VAL A 238 7.73 8.63 5.61
C VAL A 238 7.23 7.51 6.54
N GLY A 239 7.37 7.70 7.84
CA GLY A 239 6.82 6.81 8.87
C GLY A 239 5.32 6.64 8.73
N GLU A 240 4.54 7.72 8.60
CA GLU A 240 3.08 7.66 8.50
C GLU A 240 2.61 7.01 7.19
N LYS A 241 3.27 7.31 6.05
CA LYS A 241 2.96 6.66 4.76
C LYS A 241 3.23 5.15 4.78
N THR A 242 4.22 4.71 5.55
CA THR A 242 4.63 3.30 5.63
C THR A 242 3.84 2.56 6.73
N LEU A 243 3.66 3.19 7.89
CA LEU A 243 3.07 2.60 9.09
C LEU A 243 1.53 2.68 9.12
N ARG A 244 0.89 3.66 8.47
CA ARG A 244 -0.58 3.75 8.45
C ARG A 244 -1.22 2.53 7.76
N PRO A 245 -0.77 2.09 6.56
CA PRO A 245 -1.28 0.85 5.96
C PRO A 245 -1.03 -0.37 6.83
N LEU A 246 0.16 -0.46 7.45
CA LEU A 246 0.53 -1.56 8.35
C LEU A 246 -0.37 -1.59 9.59
N LYS A 247 -0.59 -0.46 10.27
CA LYS A 247 -1.42 -0.38 11.49
C LYS A 247 -2.89 -0.68 11.19
N GLN A 248 -3.41 -0.18 10.08
CA GLN A 248 -4.75 -0.49 9.60
C GLN A 248 -4.92 -1.98 9.28
N ASN A 249 -3.91 -2.60 8.67
CA ASN A 249 -3.91 -4.03 8.39
C ASN A 249 -3.75 -4.88 9.65
N VAL A 250 -2.91 -4.47 10.62
CA VAL A 250 -2.71 -5.19 11.89
C VAL A 250 -3.98 -5.23 12.73
N ASP A 251 -4.72 -4.11 12.81
CA ASP A 251 -6.02 -4.06 13.51
C ASP A 251 -7.11 -4.88 12.79
N LEU A 252 -6.99 -5.10 11.48
CA LEU A 252 -7.89 -5.96 10.70
C LEU A 252 -7.55 -7.44 10.91
N ILE A 253 -6.27 -7.77 10.82
CA ILE A 253 -5.70 -9.11 11.05
C ILE A 253 -6.06 -9.58 12.46
N SER A 254 -6.02 -8.71 13.48
CA SER A 254 -6.44 -9.06 14.84
C SER A 254 -7.94 -9.35 14.96
N LYS A 255 -8.77 -8.64 14.18
CA LYS A 255 -10.23 -8.83 14.17
C LYS A 255 -10.67 -10.05 13.34
N TRP A 256 -9.83 -10.54 12.43
CA TRP A 256 -10.15 -11.61 11.48
C TRP A 256 -9.13 -12.75 11.53
N PRO A 257 -8.92 -13.39 12.70
CA PRO A 257 -7.92 -14.45 12.85
C PRO A 257 -8.17 -15.65 11.90
N HIS A 258 -9.41 -15.83 11.44
CA HIS A 258 -9.80 -16.86 10.49
C HIS A 258 -9.29 -16.61 9.06
N VAL A 259 -9.11 -15.34 8.65
CA VAL A 259 -8.57 -14.98 7.32
C VAL A 259 -7.11 -15.39 7.21
N ILE A 260 -6.33 -15.12 8.26
CA ILE A 260 -4.91 -15.50 8.33
C ILE A 260 -4.77 -17.02 8.21
N LYS A 261 -5.69 -17.76 8.85
CA LYS A 261 -5.74 -19.22 8.80
C LYS A 261 -6.30 -19.76 7.48
N GLY A 262 -6.67 -18.88 6.53
CA GLY A 262 -7.23 -19.27 5.23
C GLY A 262 -8.60 -19.95 5.31
N LYS A 263 -9.34 -19.73 6.41
CA LYS A 263 -10.65 -20.32 6.70
C LYS A 263 -11.81 -19.33 6.50
N THR A 264 -11.59 -18.22 5.81
CA THR A 264 -12.64 -17.24 5.52
C THR A 264 -12.95 -17.23 4.04
N PHE A 265 -14.24 -17.24 3.70
CA PHE A 265 -14.72 -17.27 2.34
C PHE A 265 -15.84 -16.26 2.16
N ALA A 266 -15.91 -15.63 0.99
CA ALA A 266 -17.05 -14.86 0.55
C ALA A 266 -18.03 -15.77 -0.20
N SER A 267 -19.33 -15.68 0.06
CA SER A 267 -20.37 -16.37 -0.70
C SER A 267 -21.04 -15.42 -1.69
N HIS A 268 -21.30 -15.88 -2.91
CA HIS A 268 -22.02 -15.13 -3.94
C HIS A 268 -22.95 -16.07 -4.72
N GLU A 269 -24.16 -15.61 -5.05
CA GLU A 269 -25.08 -16.37 -5.89
C GLU A 269 -24.85 -16.02 -7.36
N ILE A 270 -24.43 -17.01 -8.15
CA ILE A 270 -24.14 -16.89 -9.58
C ILE A 270 -25.05 -17.87 -10.31
N ASN A 271 -25.97 -17.34 -11.13
CA ASN A 271 -26.94 -18.15 -11.89
C ASN A 271 -27.76 -19.14 -11.02
N GLY A 272 -28.11 -18.76 -9.79
CA GLY A 272 -28.87 -19.60 -8.86
C GLY A 272 -28.04 -20.62 -8.08
N GLN A 273 -26.71 -20.64 -8.26
CA GLN A 273 -25.79 -21.48 -7.50
C GLN A 273 -24.95 -20.62 -6.56
N VAL A 274 -24.78 -21.07 -5.31
CA VAL A 274 -23.92 -20.38 -4.35
C VAL A 274 -22.47 -20.81 -4.59
N GLU A 275 -21.66 -19.87 -5.02
CA GLU A 275 -20.22 -20.04 -5.19
C GLU A 275 -19.45 -19.35 -4.06
N TYR A 276 -18.22 -19.80 -3.85
CA TYR A 276 -17.37 -19.30 -2.78
C TYR A 276 -16.01 -18.83 -3.29
N ALA A 277 -15.61 -17.65 -2.84
CA ALA A 277 -14.28 -17.09 -3.04
C ALA A 277 -13.49 -17.14 -1.74
N LYS A 278 -12.25 -17.63 -1.79
CA LYS A 278 -11.36 -17.60 -0.60
C LYS A 278 -10.99 -16.15 -0.30
N LEU A 279 -10.97 -15.79 0.98
CA LEU A 279 -10.30 -14.60 1.49
C LEU A 279 -8.98 -15.00 2.13
N SER A 280 -7.88 -14.46 1.64
CA SER A 280 -6.55 -14.73 2.18
C SER A 280 -5.80 -13.44 2.48
N CYS A 281 -4.88 -13.49 3.44
CA CYS A 281 -3.94 -12.42 3.69
C CYS A 281 -2.55 -12.91 3.27
N THR A 282 -1.89 -12.17 2.39
CA THR A 282 -0.51 -12.45 2.01
C THR A 282 0.42 -12.04 3.12
N GLY A 283 1.66 -12.54 3.11
CA GLY A 283 2.59 -12.26 4.21
C GLY A 283 3.06 -10.80 4.29
N ASP A 284 2.85 -10.00 3.23
CA ASP A 284 3.02 -8.54 3.21
C ASP A 284 1.72 -7.76 3.53
N GLY A 285 0.67 -8.46 3.96
CA GLY A 285 -0.55 -7.86 4.49
C GLY A 285 -1.63 -7.51 3.44
N LYS A 286 -1.49 -7.92 2.18
CA LYS A 286 -2.53 -7.71 1.17
C LYS A 286 -3.70 -8.68 1.43
N LEU A 287 -4.91 -8.15 1.56
CA LEU A 287 -6.14 -8.94 1.66
C LEU A 287 -6.64 -9.29 0.26
N CYS A 288 -6.52 -10.55 -0.14
CA CYS A 288 -6.90 -11.05 -1.45
C CYS A 288 -8.29 -11.71 -1.39
N LEU A 289 -9.18 -11.26 -2.27
CA LEU A 289 -10.37 -12.00 -2.67
C LEU A 289 -10.03 -12.79 -3.93
N HIS A 290 -10.02 -14.11 -3.81
CA HIS A 290 -9.78 -15.02 -4.93
C HIS A 290 -11.05 -15.17 -5.79
N TYR A 291 -10.93 -15.86 -6.92
CA TYR A 291 -12.08 -16.13 -7.77
C TYR A 291 -13.18 -16.96 -7.07
N PHE A 292 -14.44 -16.71 -7.45
CA PHE A 292 -15.60 -17.50 -7.05
C PHE A 292 -15.62 -18.84 -7.80
N SER A 293 -15.89 -19.92 -7.06
CA SER A 293 -16.15 -21.24 -7.64
C SER A 293 -16.99 -22.11 -6.73
N GLU A 294 -17.62 -23.13 -7.32
CA GLU A 294 -18.13 -24.28 -6.57
C GLU A 294 -16.95 -25.05 -5.96
N ARG A 295 -16.71 -24.80 -4.68
CA ARG A 295 -15.71 -25.51 -3.89
C ARG A 295 -16.34 -26.03 -2.61
N LYS A 296 -15.92 -27.22 -2.20
CA LYS A 296 -16.28 -27.75 -0.88
C LYS A 296 -15.57 -26.93 0.18
N LEU A 297 -16.34 -26.27 1.05
CA LEU A 297 -15.78 -25.50 2.14
C LEU A 297 -15.13 -26.44 3.18
N PRO A 298 -13.96 -26.09 3.72
CA PRO A 298 -13.40 -26.76 4.88
C PRO A 298 -14.36 -26.66 6.09
N PRO A 299 -14.31 -27.61 7.04
CA PRO A 299 -14.95 -27.46 8.33
C PRO A 299 -14.50 -26.17 9.03
N ASP A 300 -15.39 -25.57 9.82
CA ASP A 300 -15.15 -24.34 10.60
C ASP A 300 -14.81 -23.11 9.73
N THR A 301 -15.35 -23.08 8.51
CA THR A 301 -15.22 -21.94 7.62
C THR A 301 -16.10 -20.77 8.10
N CYS A 302 -15.53 -19.57 8.14
CA CYS A 302 -16.26 -18.33 8.29
C CYS A 302 -16.74 -17.86 6.90
N ILE A 303 -18.05 -17.68 6.74
CA ILE A 303 -18.65 -17.22 5.49
C ILE A 303 -19.07 -15.76 5.64
N ILE A 304 -18.75 -14.94 4.65
CA ILE A 304 -19.10 -13.53 4.56
C ILE A 304 -19.92 -13.33 3.30
N GLN A 305 -21.00 -12.55 3.36
CA GLN A 305 -21.79 -12.26 2.17
C GLN A 305 -21.02 -11.30 1.26
N THR A 306 -20.99 -11.59 -0.04
CA THR A 306 -20.24 -10.76 -1.00
C THR A 306 -20.75 -9.33 -1.03
N GLU A 307 -22.04 -9.12 -0.74
CA GLU A 307 -22.70 -7.81 -0.58
C GLU A 307 -21.94 -6.91 0.41
N ASP A 308 -21.41 -7.48 1.49
CA ASP A 308 -20.64 -6.77 2.51
C ASP A 308 -19.26 -6.33 2.00
N LEU A 309 -18.76 -6.99 0.93
CA LEU A 309 -17.47 -6.73 0.31
C LEU A 309 -17.59 -5.90 -0.97
N MET A 310 -18.79 -5.71 -1.53
CA MET A 310 -18.99 -5.11 -2.85
C MET A 310 -18.35 -3.73 -3.02
N ASN A 311 -18.35 -2.90 -1.97
CA ASN A 311 -17.69 -1.60 -2.03
C ASN A 311 -16.16 -1.75 -2.16
N SER A 312 -15.55 -2.64 -1.40
CA SER A 312 -14.11 -2.95 -1.51
C SER A 312 -13.75 -3.62 -2.83
N ILE A 313 -14.63 -4.47 -3.37
CA ILE A 313 -14.46 -5.08 -4.69
C ILE A 313 -14.48 -4.00 -5.78
N ARG A 314 -15.52 -3.15 -5.79
CA ARG A 314 -15.70 -2.08 -6.78
C ARG A 314 -14.60 -1.03 -6.73
N THR A 315 -14.13 -0.69 -5.53
CA THR A 315 -13.06 0.30 -5.32
C THR A 315 -11.66 -0.32 -5.36
N SER A 316 -11.54 -1.64 -5.54
CA SER A 316 -10.25 -2.27 -5.76
C SER A 316 -9.65 -1.75 -7.06
N SER A 317 -8.39 -1.35 -6.97
CA SER A 317 -7.57 -0.98 -8.12
C SER A 317 -6.43 -1.97 -8.34
N LEU A 318 -6.37 -3.08 -7.61
CA LEU A 318 -5.26 -4.03 -7.71
C LEU A 318 -5.82 -5.42 -7.92
N ALA A 319 -5.53 -6.01 -9.07
CA ALA A 319 -5.80 -7.41 -9.39
C ALA A 319 -4.54 -8.25 -9.19
N PHE A 320 -4.70 -9.57 -9.12
CA PHE A 320 -3.57 -10.48 -9.22
C PHE A 320 -3.85 -11.66 -10.14
N LEU A 321 -2.81 -12.15 -10.80
CA LEU A 321 -2.81 -13.37 -11.60
C LEU A 321 -1.66 -14.25 -11.12
N GLU A 322 -1.94 -15.49 -10.75
CA GLU A 322 -0.93 -16.48 -10.41
C GLU A 322 -0.71 -17.41 -11.60
N LEU A 323 0.54 -17.48 -12.07
CA LEU A 323 0.93 -18.30 -13.20
C LEU A 323 1.45 -19.65 -12.72
N GLY A 324 1.14 -20.69 -13.47
CA GLY A 324 1.61 -22.05 -13.22
C GLY A 324 1.75 -22.86 -14.50
N ILE A 325 2.50 -23.96 -14.40
CA ILE A 325 2.66 -24.96 -15.45
C ILE A 325 2.43 -26.35 -14.86
N GLY A 326 1.48 -27.10 -15.43
CA GLY A 326 1.02 -28.36 -14.82
C GLY A 326 0.53 -28.14 -13.38
N ASN A 327 1.26 -28.73 -12.42
CA ASN A 327 0.99 -28.63 -10.97
C ASN A 327 1.95 -27.68 -10.24
N SER A 328 2.87 -27.03 -10.97
CA SER A 328 3.87 -26.15 -10.39
C SER A 328 3.45 -24.69 -10.49
N THR A 329 3.51 -23.97 -9.36
CA THR A 329 3.36 -22.51 -9.33
C THR A 329 4.65 -21.84 -9.80
N LEU A 330 4.54 -20.91 -10.74
CA LEU A 330 5.64 -20.05 -11.19
C LEU A 330 5.73 -18.76 -10.36
N GLY A 331 4.58 -18.24 -9.94
CA GLY A 331 4.48 -17.09 -9.05
C GLY A 331 3.29 -16.20 -9.39
N ARG A 332 3.16 -15.10 -8.64
CA ARG A 332 2.02 -14.18 -8.71
C ARG A 332 2.43 -12.80 -9.23
N MET A 333 1.64 -12.28 -10.15
CA MET A 333 1.71 -10.89 -10.63
C MET A 333 0.61 -10.06 -9.97
N TYR A 334 0.93 -8.84 -9.58
CA TYR A 334 -0.04 -7.84 -9.11
C TYR A 334 -0.16 -6.71 -10.12
N ILE A 335 -1.40 -6.36 -10.47
CA ILE A 335 -1.72 -5.49 -11.60
C ILE A 335 -2.59 -4.33 -11.12
N ARG A 336 -2.04 -3.12 -11.15
CA ARG A 336 -2.77 -1.88 -10.86
C ARG A 336 -3.63 -1.51 -12.05
N LEU A 337 -4.93 -1.45 -11.84
CA LEU A 337 -5.92 -1.10 -12.84
C LEU A 337 -6.23 0.40 -12.81
N LEU A 338 -6.49 0.96 -13.99
CA LEU A 338 -6.95 2.34 -14.15
C LEU A 338 -8.42 2.42 -13.77
N PRO A 339 -8.84 3.41 -12.96
CA PRO A 339 -10.20 3.47 -12.46
C PRO A 339 -11.20 3.83 -13.55
N GLY A 340 -12.42 3.32 -13.44
CA GLY A 340 -13.60 3.91 -14.07
C GLY A 340 -13.83 3.61 -15.55
N THR A 341 -13.11 2.65 -16.16
CA THR A 341 -13.44 2.16 -17.51
C THR A 341 -14.24 0.87 -17.48
N ALA A 342 -15.05 0.65 -18.52
CA ALA A 342 -15.81 -0.60 -18.69
C ALA A 342 -14.86 -1.82 -18.83
N GLU A 343 -13.72 -1.62 -19.46
CA GLU A 343 -12.71 -2.65 -19.65
C GLU A 343 -12.00 -3.03 -18.34
N THR A 344 -11.72 -2.06 -17.45
CA THR A 344 -11.21 -2.35 -16.11
C THR A 344 -12.24 -3.12 -15.27
N GLU A 345 -13.51 -2.72 -15.32
CA GLU A 345 -14.57 -3.45 -14.61
C GLU A 345 -14.72 -4.88 -15.16
N GLN A 346 -14.63 -5.06 -16.48
CA GLN A 346 -14.60 -6.39 -17.09
C GLN A 346 -13.39 -7.20 -16.62
N PHE A 347 -12.19 -6.60 -16.61
CA PHE A 347 -10.99 -7.29 -16.15
C PHE A 347 -11.12 -7.75 -14.69
N LYS A 348 -11.68 -6.90 -13.81
CA LYS A 348 -11.98 -7.27 -12.42
C LYS A 348 -12.99 -8.41 -12.34
N GLY A 349 -14.11 -8.30 -13.05
CA GLY A 349 -15.15 -9.33 -13.07
C GLY A 349 -14.63 -10.69 -13.56
N LEU A 350 -13.70 -10.71 -14.50
CA LEU A 350 -13.03 -11.94 -14.96
C LEU A 350 -11.96 -12.44 -13.98
N CYS A 351 -11.30 -11.57 -13.22
CA CYS A 351 -10.40 -12.00 -12.15
C CYS A 351 -11.16 -12.63 -10.98
N THR A 352 -12.31 -12.05 -10.60
CA THR A 352 -13.13 -12.54 -9.49
C THR A 352 -14.08 -13.66 -9.90
N GLY A 353 -14.47 -13.76 -11.17
CA GLY A 353 -15.47 -14.74 -11.60
C GLY A 353 -16.88 -14.44 -11.13
N GLU A 354 -17.16 -13.25 -10.58
CA GLU A 354 -18.47 -12.90 -9.97
C GLU A 354 -19.65 -12.92 -10.95
N LEU A 355 -19.37 -12.98 -12.26
CA LEU A 355 -20.38 -13.09 -13.32
C LEU A 355 -20.38 -14.48 -13.99
N GLY A 356 -19.76 -15.48 -13.35
CA GLY A 356 -19.70 -16.87 -13.80
C GLY A 356 -18.66 -17.16 -14.89
N LYS A 357 -17.92 -16.15 -15.36
CA LYS A 357 -16.80 -16.29 -16.31
C LYS A 357 -15.52 -15.79 -15.65
N CYS A 358 -14.41 -16.50 -15.83
CA CYS A 358 -13.17 -16.23 -15.10
C CYS A 358 -11.92 -16.49 -15.94
N TYR A 359 -10.82 -15.80 -15.63
CA TYR A 359 -9.50 -16.05 -16.23
C TYR A 359 -8.79 -17.31 -15.71
N LEU A 360 -9.31 -17.94 -14.65
CA LEU A 360 -8.77 -19.20 -14.15
C LEU A 360 -8.67 -20.23 -15.28
N ASN A 361 -7.54 -20.94 -15.34
CA ASN A 361 -7.20 -21.95 -16.34
C ASN A 361 -7.07 -21.44 -17.78
N THR A 362 -7.02 -20.13 -18.00
CA THR A 362 -6.63 -19.58 -19.31
C THR A 362 -5.12 -19.61 -19.48
N ASN A 363 -4.68 -19.89 -20.70
CA ASN A 363 -3.29 -20.03 -21.08
C ASN A 363 -2.72 -18.67 -21.51
N ILE A 364 -1.39 -18.57 -21.50
CA ILE A 364 -0.71 -17.62 -22.37
C ILE A 364 -0.98 -18.04 -23.81
N LEU A 365 -1.61 -17.17 -24.60
CA LEU A 365 -2.04 -17.50 -25.96
C LEU A 365 -0.95 -17.31 -27.01
N ARG A 366 -0.11 -16.28 -26.82
CA ARG A 366 0.97 -15.95 -27.76
C ARG A 366 1.93 -14.93 -27.16
N VAL A 367 3.21 -15.04 -27.50
CA VAL A 367 4.17 -13.93 -27.40
C VAL A 367 4.34 -13.32 -28.77
N LYS A 368 4.02 -12.03 -28.92
CA LYS A 368 4.25 -11.28 -30.15
C LYS A 368 5.58 -10.55 -30.05
N SER A 369 6.28 -10.46 -31.19
CA SER A 369 7.56 -9.75 -31.31
C SER A 369 8.62 -10.22 -30.30
N LYS A 370 8.69 -11.53 -30.01
CA LYS A 370 9.64 -12.11 -29.05
C LYS A 370 11.07 -11.59 -29.27
N GLY A 371 11.71 -11.08 -28.22
CA GLY A 371 13.05 -10.49 -28.21
C GLY A 371 13.17 -9.06 -28.74
N ASN A 372 12.11 -8.46 -29.29
CA ASN A 372 12.15 -7.12 -29.89
C ASN A 372 11.58 -6.05 -28.95
N ILE A 373 11.80 -4.77 -29.25
CA ILE A 373 11.33 -3.63 -28.43
C ILE A 373 9.79 -3.57 -28.26
N GLN A 374 9.04 -4.29 -29.09
CA GLN A 374 7.58 -4.39 -29.06
C GLN A 374 7.08 -5.71 -28.47
N GLU A 375 7.90 -6.44 -27.70
CA GLU A 375 7.48 -7.71 -27.13
C GLU A 375 6.31 -7.54 -26.16
N HIS A 376 5.25 -8.32 -26.38
CA HIS A 376 4.06 -8.35 -25.55
C HIS A 376 3.39 -9.73 -25.59
N VAL A 377 2.65 -10.05 -24.53
CA VAL A 377 2.11 -11.38 -24.27
C VAL A 377 0.59 -11.33 -24.21
N LEU A 378 -0.07 -12.19 -24.99
CA LEU A 378 -1.52 -12.27 -25.10
C LEU A 378 -2.11 -13.26 -24.09
N PHE A 379 -3.18 -12.85 -23.42
CA PHE A 379 -3.98 -13.61 -22.47
C PHE A 379 -5.48 -13.44 -22.73
N GLY A 380 -6.30 -14.13 -21.93
CA GLY A 380 -7.68 -13.70 -21.65
C GLY A 380 -8.79 -14.34 -22.49
N ASP A 381 -8.46 -15.34 -23.31
CA ASP A 381 -9.47 -16.17 -23.97
C ASP A 381 -10.03 -17.23 -23.02
N TYR A 382 -10.98 -16.83 -22.19
CA TYR A 382 -11.66 -17.72 -21.24
C TYR A 382 -12.65 -18.70 -21.88
N GLU A 383 -12.95 -18.56 -23.18
CA GLU A 383 -13.95 -19.40 -23.85
C GLU A 383 -13.29 -20.60 -24.53
N ASN A 384 -12.28 -20.35 -25.35
CA ASN A 384 -11.71 -21.37 -26.24
C ASN A 384 -10.23 -21.66 -25.94
N ASN A 385 -9.57 -20.76 -25.22
CA ASN A 385 -8.17 -20.87 -24.83
C ASN A 385 -7.19 -21.04 -26.02
N ASP A 386 -7.58 -20.52 -27.19
CA ASP A 386 -6.84 -20.63 -28.46
C ASP A 386 -6.71 -19.28 -29.19
N GLY A 387 -7.23 -18.21 -28.61
CA GLY A 387 -7.25 -16.86 -29.16
C GLY A 387 -8.44 -16.54 -30.05
N SER A 388 -9.39 -17.47 -30.23
CA SER A 388 -10.60 -17.26 -31.01
C SER A 388 -11.78 -16.70 -30.20
N GLY A 389 -11.78 -16.86 -28.87
CA GLY A 389 -12.83 -16.39 -27.96
C GLY A 389 -12.43 -15.22 -27.07
N GLY A 390 -13.07 -15.09 -25.92
CA GLY A 390 -12.85 -13.99 -24.97
C GLY A 390 -13.88 -12.89 -25.14
N LYS A 391 -15.17 -13.25 -25.16
CA LYS A 391 -16.28 -12.32 -25.31
C LYS A 391 -16.38 -11.32 -24.15
N ALA A 392 -16.85 -10.11 -24.46
CA ALA A 392 -17.16 -9.10 -23.46
C ALA A 392 -18.20 -9.60 -22.42
N LEU A 393 -17.98 -9.29 -21.13
CA LEU A 393 -18.98 -9.55 -20.08
C LEU A 393 -20.09 -8.51 -20.06
N PHE A 394 -19.76 -7.27 -20.41
CA PHE A 394 -20.69 -6.14 -20.37
C PHE A 394 -20.84 -5.54 -21.77
N PRO A 395 -22.05 -5.04 -22.10
CA PRO A 395 -22.21 -4.16 -23.25
C PRO A 395 -21.28 -2.94 -23.12
N GLY A 396 -20.54 -2.64 -24.16
CA GLY A 396 -19.61 -1.50 -24.19
C GLY A 396 -18.16 -1.84 -23.89
N ALA A 397 -17.87 -2.98 -23.23
CA ALA A 397 -16.50 -3.42 -23.05
C ALA A 397 -15.91 -3.90 -24.39
N GLY A 398 -14.69 -3.46 -24.71
CA GLY A 398 -14.02 -3.74 -25.99
C GLY A 398 -14.43 -2.81 -27.13
N MET A 399 -15.25 -1.80 -26.87
CA MET A 399 -15.47 -0.72 -27.82
C MET A 399 -14.23 0.20 -27.86
N TRP A 400 -14.00 0.87 -28.99
CA TRP A 400 -12.89 1.81 -29.20
C TRP A 400 -12.93 3.08 -28.31
N THR A 401 -13.67 3.05 -27.21
CA THR A 401 -13.89 4.16 -26.30
C THR A 401 -12.79 4.32 -25.27
N GLY A 402 -11.64 3.63 -25.43
CA GLY A 402 -10.52 3.70 -24.52
C GLY A 402 -10.16 5.13 -24.10
N ASP A 403 -10.52 5.47 -22.85
CA ASP A 403 -10.31 6.81 -22.29
C ASP A 403 -8.83 7.07 -21.97
N TYR A 404 -8.05 6.00 -21.81
CA TYR A 404 -6.67 6.06 -21.36
C TYR A 404 -5.68 5.65 -22.44
N LYS A 405 -4.81 6.60 -22.79
CA LYS A 405 -3.61 6.39 -23.60
C LYS A 405 -2.38 6.56 -22.71
N ILE A 406 -1.66 5.48 -22.48
CA ILE A 406 -0.43 5.48 -21.68
C ILE A 406 0.75 5.20 -22.62
N PRO A 407 1.92 5.83 -22.40
CA PRO A 407 3.13 5.47 -23.15
C PRO A 407 3.40 3.96 -23.08
N TRP A 408 3.86 3.39 -24.18
CA TRP A 408 4.21 1.97 -24.19
C TRP A 408 5.41 1.72 -23.29
N GLN A 409 5.14 1.13 -22.14
CA GLN A 409 6.12 0.78 -21.13
C GLN A 409 5.99 -0.70 -20.76
N GLU A 410 7.09 -1.23 -20.26
CA GLU A 410 7.14 -2.54 -19.65
C GLU A 410 6.17 -2.63 -18.46
N GLY A 411 5.41 -3.72 -18.45
CA GLY A 411 4.34 -4.02 -17.52
C GLY A 411 3.00 -3.39 -17.87
N VAL A 412 2.89 -2.54 -18.89
CA VAL A 412 1.58 -1.95 -19.26
C VAL A 412 0.61 -3.05 -19.69
N LEU A 413 -0.60 -2.99 -19.14
CA LEU A 413 -1.72 -3.86 -19.46
C LEU A 413 -2.58 -3.18 -20.53
N GLU A 414 -2.70 -3.80 -21.70
CA GLU A 414 -3.47 -3.33 -22.86
C GLU A 414 -4.69 -4.20 -23.09
N GLY A 415 -5.88 -3.62 -23.27
CA GLY A 415 -7.05 -4.38 -23.69
C GLY A 415 -6.99 -4.67 -25.19
N LEU A 416 -7.34 -5.88 -25.62
CA LEU A 416 -7.37 -6.17 -27.05
C LEU A 416 -8.56 -5.47 -27.72
N GLN A 417 -8.27 -4.56 -28.64
CA GLN A 417 -9.28 -4.00 -29.53
C GLN A 417 -9.49 -4.95 -30.71
N PHE A 418 -10.73 -5.38 -30.90
CA PHE A 418 -11.16 -6.03 -32.11
C PHE A 418 -12.51 -5.45 -32.53
N ASP A 419 -12.76 -5.42 -33.83
CA ASP A 419 -13.99 -4.96 -34.49
C ASP A 419 -15.22 -5.85 -34.20
N GLY A 420 -15.12 -6.74 -33.21
CA GLY A 420 -16.21 -7.54 -32.68
C GLY A 420 -16.05 -7.82 -31.18
N TYR A 421 -17.18 -7.96 -30.49
CA TYR A 421 -17.24 -8.27 -29.06
C TYR A 421 -16.65 -9.62 -28.66
N SER A 422 -16.20 -10.43 -29.63
CA SER A 422 -15.77 -11.82 -29.42
C SER A 422 -14.39 -11.97 -28.79
N LYS A 423 -13.57 -10.89 -28.72
CA LYS A 423 -12.22 -10.93 -28.13
C LYS A 423 -11.96 -9.83 -27.10
N ALA A 424 -13.01 -9.16 -26.65
CA ALA A 424 -12.92 -8.01 -25.74
C ALA A 424 -12.29 -8.34 -24.37
N ALA A 425 -12.30 -9.60 -23.95
CA ALA A 425 -11.68 -10.07 -22.71
C ALA A 425 -10.19 -10.42 -22.87
N GLN A 426 -9.69 -10.48 -24.11
CA GLN A 426 -8.26 -10.70 -24.31
C GLN A 426 -7.49 -9.41 -24.00
N PHE A 427 -6.25 -9.57 -23.53
CA PHE A 427 -5.39 -8.46 -23.17
C PHE A 427 -3.92 -8.78 -23.43
N TYR A 428 -3.11 -7.74 -23.63
CA TYR A 428 -1.66 -7.86 -23.66
C TYR A 428 -1.01 -7.35 -22.38
N ILE A 429 0.10 -7.97 -22.01
CA ILE A 429 1.07 -7.39 -21.08
C ILE A 429 2.36 -7.13 -21.85
N ASN A 430 2.80 -5.89 -21.86
CA ASN A 430 4.05 -5.49 -22.50
C ASN A 430 5.23 -5.96 -21.65
N THR A 431 6.14 -6.74 -22.23
CA THR A 431 7.35 -7.23 -21.51
C THR A 431 8.59 -6.42 -21.84
N ARG A 432 8.51 -5.50 -22.81
CA ARG A 432 9.60 -4.59 -23.18
C ARG A 432 9.08 -3.18 -23.46
N ASN A 433 9.95 -2.19 -23.23
CA ASN A 433 9.68 -0.79 -23.51
C ASN A 433 9.74 -0.51 -25.02
N ASN A 434 8.81 0.30 -25.52
CA ASN A 434 8.77 0.77 -26.91
C ASN A 434 8.60 2.29 -26.93
N PRO A 435 9.66 3.05 -26.64
CA PRO A 435 9.58 4.50 -26.53
C PRO A 435 9.03 5.15 -27.82
N GLY A 436 8.20 6.18 -27.66
CA GLY A 436 7.56 6.89 -28.77
C GLY A 436 6.22 6.32 -29.22
N ASN A 437 5.83 5.13 -28.73
CA ASN A 437 4.52 4.56 -28.96
C ASN A 437 3.60 4.71 -27.74
N VAL A 438 2.30 4.61 -27.97
CA VAL A 438 1.26 4.65 -26.92
C VAL A 438 0.39 3.40 -27.02
N VAL A 439 -0.10 2.95 -25.88
CA VAL A 439 -1.05 1.85 -25.75
C VAL A 439 -2.46 2.42 -25.64
N ASN A 440 -3.42 1.86 -26.38
CA ASN A 440 -4.83 2.27 -26.35
C ASN A 440 -5.76 1.09 -26.71
N PRO A 441 -6.64 0.62 -25.81
CA PRO A 441 -6.90 1.11 -24.46
C PRO A 441 -5.87 0.57 -23.48
N SER A 442 -5.32 1.45 -22.65
CA SER A 442 -4.59 1.00 -21.47
C SER A 442 -5.58 0.64 -20.37
N LEU A 443 -5.38 -0.50 -19.72
CA LEU A 443 -6.19 -0.96 -18.58
C LEU A 443 -5.48 -0.77 -17.25
N GLY A 444 -4.14 -0.72 -17.27
CA GLY A 444 -3.36 -0.73 -16.04
C GLY A 444 -1.88 -0.99 -16.26
N ARG A 445 -1.21 -1.43 -15.19
CA ARG A 445 0.19 -1.82 -15.21
C ARG A 445 0.49 -2.88 -14.15
N VAL A 446 1.35 -3.83 -14.47
CA VAL A 446 1.94 -4.76 -13.50
C VAL A 446 2.84 -3.98 -12.53
N GLU A 447 2.51 -3.99 -11.24
CA GLU A 447 3.30 -3.38 -10.17
C GLU A 447 4.35 -4.34 -9.62
N GLU A 448 3.99 -5.63 -9.50
CA GLU A 448 4.85 -6.65 -8.93
C GLU A 448 4.74 -7.94 -9.76
N GLY A 449 5.85 -8.67 -9.87
CA GLY A 449 5.88 -10.01 -10.44
C GLY A 449 6.02 -10.09 -11.97
N LEU A 450 6.26 -8.98 -12.68
CA LEU A 450 6.47 -9.02 -14.13
C LEU A 450 7.63 -9.94 -14.55
N GLN A 451 8.67 -10.02 -13.71
CA GLN A 451 9.81 -10.91 -13.90
C GLN A 451 9.44 -12.39 -13.96
N ILE A 452 8.30 -12.79 -13.38
CA ILE A 452 7.80 -14.17 -13.44
C ILE A 452 7.39 -14.48 -14.88
N LEU A 453 6.67 -13.54 -15.52
CA LEU A 453 6.24 -13.68 -16.90
C LEU A 453 7.42 -13.67 -17.86
N THR A 454 8.38 -12.74 -17.70
CA THR A 454 9.54 -12.66 -18.59
C THR A 454 10.43 -13.91 -18.48
N ARG A 455 10.73 -14.37 -17.25
CA ARG A 455 11.46 -15.64 -17.03
C ARG A 455 10.75 -16.82 -17.64
N ALA A 456 9.42 -16.90 -17.52
CA ALA A 456 8.66 -18.01 -18.10
C ALA A 456 8.75 -18.04 -19.64
N ILE A 457 8.69 -16.88 -20.30
CA ILE A 457 8.86 -16.77 -21.76
C ILE A 457 10.26 -17.19 -22.23
N GLU A 458 11.29 -16.93 -21.41
CA GLU A 458 12.68 -17.27 -21.70
C GLU A 458 12.96 -18.76 -21.46
N GLN A 459 12.41 -19.33 -20.39
CA GLN A 459 12.72 -20.69 -19.93
C GLN A 459 11.92 -21.78 -20.64
N PHE A 460 10.65 -21.54 -20.95
CA PHE A 460 9.77 -22.57 -21.50
C PHE A 460 9.69 -22.49 -23.03
N ALA A 461 9.90 -23.64 -23.68
CA ALA A 461 9.82 -23.76 -25.14
C ALA A 461 8.38 -23.55 -25.66
N ASN A 462 7.40 -24.09 -24.94
CA ASN A 462 5.98 -23.92 -25.24
C ASN A 462 5.30 -23.08 -24.16
N ILE A 463 5.12 -21.80 -24.46
CA ILE A 463 4.46 -20.84 -23.56
C ILE A 463 2.98 -21.19 -23.31
N MET A 464 2.33 -21.94 -24.20
CA MET A 464 0.92 -22.30 -24.08
C MET A 464 0.65 -23.24 -22.90
N ASP A 465 1.69 -23.91 -22.38
CA ASP A 465 1.59 -24.77 -21.21
C ASP A 465 1.49 -23.98 -19.91
N ILE A 466 1.79 -22.68 -19.97
CA ILE A 466 1.64 -21.75 -18.84
C ILE A 466 0.21 -21.23 -18.81
N ARG A 467 -0.42 -21.35 -17.65
CA ARG A 467 -1.79 -20.93 -17.40
C ARG A 467 -1.93 -20.12 -16.13
N ILE A 468 -3.04 -19.41 -16.02
CA ILE A 468 -3.48 -18.77 -14.78
C ILE A 468 -4.06 -19.84 -13.86
N ILE A 469 -3.39 -20.14 -12.74
CA ILE A 469 -3.80 -21.18 -11.78
C ILE A 469 -4.56 -20.61 -10.57
N ASP A 470 -4.50 -19.30 -10.36
CA ASP A 470 -5.30 -18.55 -9.40
C ASP A 470 -5.39 -17.09 -9.86
N CYS A 471 -6.49 -16.42 -9.52
CA CYS A 471 -6.67 -15.01 -9.82
C CYS A 471 -7.68 -14.38 -8.88
N GLY A 472 -7.69 -13.05 -8.85
CA GLY A 472 -8.61 -12.30 -8.02
C GLY A 472 -8.22 -10.84 -7.91
N ILE A 473 -8.67 -10.21 -6.83
CA ILE A 473 -8.38 -8.82 -6.52
C ILE A 473 -7.87 -8.66 -5.10
N VAL A 474 -7.13 -7.58 -4.88
CA VAL A 474 -6.71 -7.14 -3.55
C VAL A 474 -7.73 -6.12 -3.07
N LEU A 475 -8.39 -6.41 -1.96
CA LEU A 475 -9.42 -5.55 -1.41
C LEU A 475 -8.80 -4.27 -0.84
N SER A 476 -9.21 -3.13 -1.39
CA SER A 476 -8.94 -1.82 -0.80
C SER A 476 -9.81 -1.69 0.45
N TYR A 477 -9.23 -1.84 1.64
CA TYR A 477 -9.99 -1.54 2.85
C TYR A 477 -10.01 -0.03 3.09
N VAL A 478 -11.13 0.61 2.78
CA VAL A 478 -11.44 1.93 3.35
C VAL A 478 -12.05 1.65 4.70
N LEU A 479 -11.24 1.77 5.76
CA LEU A 479 -11.74 1.61 7.12
C LEU A 479 -12.72 2.76 7.45
N ASP A 480 -14.01 2.51 7.30
CA ASP A 480 -15.06 3.28 7.96
C ASP A 480 -15.13 2.83 9.43
N CYS A 481 -14.15 3.21 10.26
CA CYS A 481 -14.04 2.80 11.67
C CYS A 481 -15.20 3.24 12.59
N ASN A 482 -16.27 3.86 12.09
CA ASN A 482 -17.20 4.64 12.93
C ASN A 482 -18.68 4.24 12.84
N ASN A 483 -19.02 3.05 12.37
CA ASN A 483 -20.37 2.50 12.52
C ASN A 483 -20.44 1.59 13.74
N GLY A 484 -20.46 2.20 14.93
CA GLY A 484 -20.80 1.57 16.20
C GLY A 484 -22.28 1.20 16.29
N HIS A 485 -22.74 0.31 15.42
CA HIS A 485 -24.02 -0.37 15.57
C HIS A 485 -23.80 -1.89 15.55
N THR A 486 -23.33 -2.39 16.70
CA THR A 486 -23.71 -3.73 17.14
C THR A 486 -25.22 -3.68 17.42
N LYS A 487 -26.01 -4.40 16.61
CA LYS A 487 -27.28 -4.93 17.10
C LYS A 487 -26.94 -6.22 17.84
N GLU A 488 -27.34 -6.27 19.10
CA GLU A 488 -27.34 -7.46 19.95
C GLU A 488 -28.13 -8.62 19.33
#